data_AF-A0A662KKQ1-F1
#
_entry.id   AF-A0A662KKQ1-F1
#
_cell.length_a   1.000
_cell.length_b   1.000
_cell.length_c   1.000
_cell.angle_alpha   90.00
_cell.angle_beta   90.00
_cell.angle_gamma   90.00
#
_symmetry.space_group_name_H-M   'P 1'
#
loop_
_entity.id
_entity.type
_entity.pdbx_description
1 polymer ?
#
loop_
_entity_poly.entity_id
_entity_poly.type
_entity_poly.pdbx_seq_one_letter_code
_entity_poly.pdbx_strand_id
1 'polypeptide(L)'
;MDVRKKVLLVGIAVAVLSAAVATQYARITIGYEFSVVHPSDGMIRFVALDNASDGSRVLRVRNNGTTATMNLSFGDIPKGMNKTYSAAFAIVNEEPFEVNITGVTVTGSESDAVRIWLHSDADTDATGDTSVMLWNGAALSGYWRLAAGNGDETDMDGAGTSTPWDTNDFIRYAAGTPTAVSGTDDFVWVQISIDTNDVAAKGDYTGTIEFQFEAQT
;
A
#
# COMPACT_ATOMS: atom_id res chain seq x y z
N MET A 1 -56.29 -24.79 -56.93
CA MET A 1 -55.30 -24.92 -55.85
C MET A 1 -55.30 -23.63 -55.06
N ASP A 2 -55.82 -23.72 -53.84
CA ASP A 2 -56.41 -22.68 -53.00
C ASP A 2 -55.47 -21.50 -52.68
N VAL A 3 -55.96 -20.27 -52.79
CA VAL A 3 -55.27 -19.03 -52.39
C VAL A 3 -54.76 -19.13 -50.94
N ARG A 4 -55.46 -19.90 -50.11
CA ARG A 4 -55.10 -20.22 -48.72
C ARG A 4 -53.72 -20.90 -48.60
N LYS A 5 -53.33 -21.78 -49.52
CA LYS A 5 -52.02 -22.46 -49.50
C LYS A 5 -50.87 -21.54 -49.90
N LYS A 6 -51.11 -20.58 -50.81
CA LYS A 6 -50.09 -19.58 -51.23
C LYS A 6 -49.85 -18.52 -50.15
N VAL A 7 -50.90 -18.07 -49.45
CA VAL A 7 -50.79 -17.13 -48.33
C VAL A 7 -50.10 -17.77 -47.12
N LEU A 8 -50.35 -19.04 -46.84
CA LEU A 8 -49.67 -19.79 -45.77
C LEU A 8 -48.16 -19.94 -46.04
N LEU A 9 -47.77 -20.21 -47.29
CA LEU A 9 -46.36 -20.31 -47.69
C LEU A 9 -45.61 -18.98 -47.56
N VAL A 10 -46.27 -17.85 -47.90
CA VAL A 10 -45.70 -16.51 -47.69
C VAL A 10 -45.63 -16.17 -46.20
N GLY A 11 -46.64 -16.53 -45.41
CA GLY A 11 -46.65 -16.32 -43.96
C GLY A 11 -45.57 -17.11 -43.21
N ILE A 12 -45.30 -18.35 -43.61
CA ILE A 12 -44.22 -19.18 -43.05
C ILE A 12 -42.85 -18.64 -43.49
N ALA A 13 -42.69 -18.22 -44.75
CA ALA A 13 -41.43 -17.63 -45.22
C ALA A 13 -41.12 -16.31 -44.51
N VAL A 14 -42.11 -15.46 -44.28
CA VAL A 14 -41.97 -14.22 -43.49
C VAL A 14 -41.68 -14.54 -42.03
N ALA A 15 -42.37 -15.50 -41.41
CA ALA A 15 -42.09 -15.89 -40.02
C ALA A 15 -40.69 -16.50 -39.83
N VAL A 16 -40.18 -17.28 -40.80
CA VAL A 16 -38.82 -17.85 -40.77
C VAL A 16 -37.75 -16.77 -41.03
N LEU A 17 -38.02 -15.80 -41.92
CA LEU A 17 -37.17 -14.60 -42.07
C LEU A 17 -37.19 -13.71 -40.81
N SER A 18 -38.35 -13.50 -40.20
CA SER A 18 -38.50 -12.72 -38.96
C SER A 18 -37.86 -13.42 -37.75
N ALA A 19 -37.93 -14.75 -37.66
CA ALA A 19 -37.23 -15.52 -36.63
C ALA A 19 -35.72 -15.54 -36.85
N ALA A 20 -35.24 -15.62 -38.10
CA ALA A 20 -33.82 -15.52 -38.43
C ALA A 20 -33.24 -14.12 -38.15
N VAL A 21 -34.05 -13.07 -38.29
CA VAL A 21 -33.67 -11.68 -37.94
C VAL A 21 -33.72 -11.42 -36.42
N ALA A 22 -34.34 -12.29 -35.62
CA ALA A 22 -34.48 -12.12 -34.17
C ALA A 22 -33.42 -12.85 -33.30
N THR A 23 -32.50 -13.62 -33.90
CA THR A 23 -31.36 -14.21 -33.18
C THR A 23 -30.04 -13.57 -33.59
N GLN A 24 -29.94 -12.25 -33.45
CA GLN A 24 -28.67 -11.66 -33.02
C GLN A 24 -28.82 -11.29 -31.55
N TYR A 25 -28.43 -12.23 -30.69
CA TYR A 25 -27.94 -11.84 -29.37
C TYR A 25 -26.75 -10.91 -29.63
N ALA A 26 -26.92 -9.61 -29.37
CA ALA A 26 -25.81 -8.67 -29.40
C ALA A 26 -24.72 -9.22 -28.47
N ARG A 27 -23.67 -9.79 -29.04
CA ARG A 27 -22.55 -10.32 -28.28
C ARG A 27 -21.67 -9.12 -27.95
N ILE A 28 -21.90 -8.54 -26.77
CA ILE A 28 -21.12 -7.42 -26.27
C ILE A 28 -19.81 -7.99 -25.74
N THR A 29 -18.70 -7.62 -26.35
CA THR A 29 -17.36 -7.89 -25.85
C THR A 29 -16.90 -6.68 -25.07
N ILE A 30 -16.76 -6.83 -23.75
CA ILE A 30 -16.16 -5.81 -22.90
C ILE A 30 -14.69 -6.18 -22.74
N GLY A 31 -13.80 -5.32 -23.24
CA GLY A 31 -12.37 -5.44 -22.96
C GLY A 31 -12.08 -4.93 -21.56
N TYR A 32 -11.10 -5.53 -20.89
CA TYR A 32 -10.52 -4.98 -19.66
C TYR A 32 -9.07 -4.59 -19.94
N GLU A 33 -8.62 -3.52 -19.31
CA GLU A 33 -7.25 -3.08 -19.31
C GLU A 33 -6.93 -2.61 -17.89
N PHE A 34 -5.75 -2.94 -17.40
CA PHE A 34 -5.24 -2.44 -16.13
C PHE A 34 -3.72 -2.30 -16.24
N SER A 35 -3.16 -1.32 -15.53
CA SER A 35 -1.72 -1.16 -15.34
C SER A 35 -1.38 -1.45 -13.88
N VAL A 36 -0.22 -2.07 -13.66
CA VAL A 36 0.38 -2.19 -12.32
C VAL A 36 1.40 -1.07 -12.20
N VAL A 37 1.17 -0.15 -11.27
CA VAL A 37 2.07 0.96 -10.98
C VAL A 37 3.13 0.56 -9.95
N HIS A 38 4.21 1.32 -9.90
CA HIS A 38 5.25 1.13 -8.88
C HIS A 38 4.63 1.31 -7.48
N PRO A 39 5.00 0.51 -6.46
CA PRO A 39 4.40 0.61 -5.13
C PRO A 39 4.63 1.97 -4.44
N SER A 40 5.65 2.73 -4.84
CA SER A 40 5.83 4.13 -4.40
C SER A 40 4.87 5.14 -5.05
N ASP A 41 4.17 4.74 -6.10
CA ASP A 41 3.20 5.54 -6.86
C ASP A 41 1.80 4.85 -6.87
N GLY A 42 1.55 3.93 -5.93
CA GLY A 42 0.27 3.24 -5.75
C GLY A 42 -0.81 4.14 -5.11
N MET A 43 -2.00 3.58 -4.86
CA MET A 43 -3.05 4.31 -4.14
C MET A 43 -2.83 4.35 -2.62
N ILE A 44 -2.13 3.34 -2.10
CA ILE A 44 -1.49 3.41 -0.80
C ILE A 44 0.01 3.41 -1.08
N ARG A 45 0.65 4.55 -0.85
CA ARG A 45 2.06 4.76 -1.14
C ARG A 45 2.91 4.62 0.10
N PHE A 46 4.15 4.25 -0.11
CA PHE A 46 5.17 4.20 0.93
C PHE A 46 6.31 5.14 0.56
N VAL A 47 6.60 6.08 1.44
CA VAL A 47 7.54 7.18 1.23
C VAL A 47 8.68 7.05 2.24
N ALA A 48 9.91 6.88 1.77
CA ALA A 48 11.06 6.70 2.65
C ALA A 48 11.45 8.01 3.38
N LEU A 49 12.08 7.89 4.56
CA LEU A 49 12.72 9.02 5.22
C LEU A 49 14.04 8.63 5.89
N ASP A 50 14.02 7.76 6.89
CA ASP A 50 15.25 7.38 7.60
C ASP A 50 16.24 6.61 6.73
N ASN A 51 17.52 6.76 7.08
CA ASN A 51 18.62 5.99 6.49
C ASN A 51 19.06 4.85 7.41
N ALA A 52 19.40 3.73 6.79
CA ALA A 52 20.05 2.61 7.43
C ALA A 52 21.53 2.89 7.70
N SER A 53 22.21 1.95 8.37
CA SER A 53 23.63 2.11 8.72
C SER A 53 24.56 2.17 7.50
N ASP A 54 24.10 1.71 6.33
CA ASP A 54 24.83 1.74 5.07
C ASP A 54 24.70 3.09 4.32
N GLY A 55 23.92 4.03 4.86
CA GLY A 55 23.70 5.36 4.28
C GLY A 55 22.59 5.43 3.23
N SER A 56 22.00 4.30 2.84
CA SER A 56 20.79 4.23 2.01
C SER A 56 19.52 4.38 2.84
N ARG A 57 18.39 4.62 2.19
CA ARG A 57 17.06 4.59 2.82
C ARG A 57 16.75 3.23 3.44
N VAL A 58 16.08 3.23 4.59
CA VAL A 58 15.60 2.01 5.26
C VAL A 58 14.60 1.27 4.37
N LEU A 59 13.57 1.97 3.89
CA LEU A 59 12.66 1.50 2.87
C LEU A 59 13.25 1.80 1.48
N ARG A 60 13.45 0.75 0.67
CA ARG A 60 14.06 0.86 -0.66
C ARG A 60 13.60 -0.24 -1.60
N VAL A 61 13.79 -0.05 -2.90
CA VAL A 61 13.46 -1.04 -3.92
C VAL A 61 14.75 -1.62 -4.51
N ARG A 62 15.02 -2.90 -4.24
CA ARG A 62 16.22 -3.58 -4.76
C ARG A 62 16.10 -4.06 -6.20
N ASN A 63 14.88 -4.21 -6.70
CA ASN A 63 14.62 -4.63 -8.07
C ASN A 63 13.60 -3.68 -8.70
N ASN A 64 14.07 -2.60 -9.33
CA ASN A 64 13.22 -1.60 -9.99
C ASN A 64 12.81 -2.02 -11.42
N GLY A 65 12.73 -3.33 -11.67
CA GLY A 65 12.25 -3.89 -12.93
C GLY A 65 10.73 -4.01 -12.99
N THR A 66 10.23 -4.93 -13.80
CA THR A 66 8.78 -5.14 -14.04
C THR A 66 8.00 -5.60 -12.80
N THR A 67 8.68 -6.08 -11.76
CA THR A 67 8.10 -6.46 -10.47
C THR A 67 8.89 -5.79 -9.36
N ALA A 68 8.61 -4.50 -9.14
CA ALA A 68 9.18 -3.74 -8.03
C ALA A 68 8.89 -4.42 -6.69
N THR A 69 9.94 -4.75 -5.95
CA THR A 69 9.82 -5.35 -4.60
C THR A 69 10.44 -4.40 -3.59
N MET A 70 9.62 -3.88 -2.69
CA MET A 70 10.08 -3.08 -1.56
C MET A 70 10.78 -3.96 -0.52
N ASN A 71 11.83 -3.43 0.07
CA ASN A 71 12.63 -4.08 1.09
C ASN A 71 12.90 -3.08 2.22
N LEU A 72 12.68 -3.53 3.45
CA LEU A 72 13.18 -2.84 4.64
C LEU A 72 14.53 -3.42 5.00
N SER A 73 15.55 -2.59 4.96
CA SER A 73 16.90 -3.00 5.32
C SER A 73 17.46 -2.07 6.37
N PHE A 74 17.66 -2.61 7.57
CA PHE A 74 18.15 -1.83 8.71
C PHE A 74 19.69 -1.76 8.77
N GLY A 75 20.38 -2.63 8.02
CA GLY A 75 21.83 -2.74 8.04
C GLY A 75 22.31 -3.59 9.22
N ASP A 76 23.54 -3.34 9.67
CA ASP A 76 24.17 -4.13 10.73
C ASP A 76 23.83 -3.56 12.10
N ILE A 77 23.03 -4.30 12.88
CA ILE A 77 22.69 -3.95 14.27
C ILE A 77 23.44 -4.90 15.21
N PRO A 78 24.35 -4.41 16.08
CA PRO A 78 25.02 -5.25 17.05
C PRO A 78 24.03 -5.95 18.00
N LYS A 79 24.35 -7.17 18.42
CA LYS A 79 23.59 -7.87 19.47
C LYS A 79 23.65 -7.08 20.78
N GLY A 80 22.54 -7.03 21.52
CA GLY A 80 22.45 -6.28 22.78
C GLY A 80 22.16 -4.79 22.60
N MET A 81 21.60 -4.40 21.45
CA MET A 81 21.26 -3.01 21.15
C MET A 81 19.79 -2.88 20.76
N ASN A 82 19.23 -1.72 21.08
CA ASN A 82 17.99 -1.26 20.49
C ASN A 82 18.31 -0.12 19.52
N LYS A 83 17.84 -0.26 18.29
CA LYS A 83 17.91 0.78 17.26
C LYS A 83 16.50 1.16 16.83
N THR A 84 16.16 2.43 17.03
CA THR A 84 14.92 3.04 16.54
C THR A 84 15.19 3.83 15.27
N TYR A 85 14.29 3.68 14.31
CA TYR A 85 14.10 4.51 13.13
C TYR A 85 12.75 5.20 13.32
N SER A 86 12.77 6.45 13.80
CA SER A 86 11.58 7.22 14.18
C SER A 86 10.65 7.44 12.98
N ALA A 87 11.20 7.48 11.76
CA ALA A 87 10.44 7.50 10.53
C ALA A 87 11.12 6.63 9.47
N ALA A 88 11.06 5.32 9.66
CA ALA A 88 11.55 4.35 8.67
C ALA A 88 10.95 4.65 7.28
N PHE A 89 9.65 4.98 7.26
CA PHE A 89 8.91 5.48 6.11
C PHE A 89 7.58 6.10 6.57
N ALA A 90 6.89 6.81 5.67
CA ALA A 90 5.48 7.17 5.79
C ALA A 90 4.60 6.26 4.94
N ILE A 91 3.37 6.07 5.39
CA ILE A 91 2.27 5.52 4.59
C ILE A 91 1.39 6.69 4.19
N VAL A 92 1.12 6.84 2.89
CA VAL A 92 0.27 7.91 2.34
C VAL A 92 -0.93 7.29 1.64
N ASN A 93 -2.11 7.82 1.92
CA ASN A 93 -3.35 7.47 1.25
C ASN A 93 -3.59 8.42 0.09
N GLU A 94 -3.60 7.90 -1.12
CA GLU A 94 -4.00 8.62 -2.34
C GLU A 94 -5.43 8.31 -2.78
N GLU A 95 -6.11 7.40 -2.07
CA GLU A 95 -7.50 7.11 -2.37
C GLU A 95 -8.37 8.33 -2.10
N PRO A 96 -9.43 8.57 -2.90
CA PRO A 96 -10.34 9.70 -2.71
C PRO A 96 -11.30 9.50 -1.52
N PHE A 97 -10.99 8.59 -0.60
CA PHE A 97 -11.77 8.25 0.59
C PHE A 97 -10.84 7.91 1.76
N GLU A 98 -11.37 8.01 2.98
CA GLU A 98 -10.61 7.73 4.20
C GLU A 98 -10.32 6.23 4.37
N VAL A 99 -9.13 5.91 4.87
CA VAL A 99 -8.67 4.55 5.10
C VAL A 99 -8.13 4.42 6.53
N ASN A 100 -8.49 3.34 7.22
CA ASN A 100 -7.92 2.98 8.50
C ASN A 100 -6.78 1.98 8.31
N ILE A 101 -5.64 2.21 8.94
CA ILE A 101 -4.63 1.17 9.17
C ILE A 101 -5.01 0.47 10.46
N THR A 102 -5.48 -0.78 10.37
CA THR A 102 -6.14 -1.48 11.48
C THR A 102 -5.28 -2.55 12.13
N GLY A 103 -4.15 -2.91 11.51
CA GLY A 103 -3.30 -3.96 12.04
C GLY A 103 -1.98 -4.08 11.32
N VAL A 104 -1.02 -4.68 12.02
CA VAL A 104 0.27 -5.08 11.49
C VAL A 104 0.56 -6.50 11.92
N THR A 105 1.06 -7.31 10.99
CA THR A 105 1.59 -8.64 11.29
C THR A 105 3.02 -8.75 10.81
N VAL A 106 3.91 -9.22 11.68
CA VAL A 106 5.31 -9.51 11.32
C VAL A 106 5.51 -11.03 11.34
N THR A 107 6.08 -11.56 10.26
CA THR A 107 6.48 -12.97 10.19
C THR A 107 7.96 -13.07 9.83
N GLY A 108 8.59 -14.20 10.18
CA GLY A 108 10.01 -14.42 9.91
C GLY A 108 10.80 -14.76 11.18
N SER A 109 12.12 -14.72 11.08
CA SER A 109 12.99 -14.97 12.22
C SER A 109 13.06 -13.74 13.14
N GLU A 110 13.01 -13.97 14.45
CA GLU A 110 13.07 -12.92 15.49
C GLU A 110 12.02 -11.81 15.30
N SER A 111 10.79 -12.16 14.90
CA SER A 111 9.67 -11.19 14.81
C SER A 111 9.38 -10.46 16.13
N ASP A 112 9.77 -11.08 17.24
CA ASP A 112 9.66 -10.55 18.60
C ASP A 112 10.65 -9.40 18.87
N ALA A 113 11.72 -9.30 18.08
CA ALA A 113 12.67 -8.19 18.13
C ALA A 113 12.16 -6.92 17.44
N VAL A 114 11.08 -7.02 16.66
CA VAL A 114 10.53 -5.91 15.88
C VAL A 114 9.40 -5.24 16.65
N ARG A 115 9.40 -3.91 16.65
CA ARG A 115 8.31 -3.09 17.19
C ARG A 115 7.92 -2.02 16.20
N ILE A 116 6.62 -1.82 16.02
CA ILE A 116 6.08 -0.95 14.97
C ILE A 116 5.01 -0.03 15.57
N TRP A 117 5.20 1.26 15.34
CA TRP A 117 4.26 2.30 15.70
C TRP A 117 3.89 3.13 14.49
N LEU A 118 2.66 3.62 14.51
CA LEU A 118 2.20 4.73 13.69
C LEU A 118 2.18 5.97 14.57
N HIS A 119 2.70 7.10 14.09
CA HIS A 119 2.74 8.31 14.91
C HIS A 119 2.85 9.59 14.10
N SER A 120 2.69 10.71 14.81
CA SER A 120 2.55 12.04 14.23
C SER A 120 3.85 12.66 13.73
N ASP A 121 5.00 12.43 14.36
CA ASP A 121 6.15 13.33 14.18
C ASP A 121 7.46 12.56 13.95
N ALA A 122 7.97 12.61 12.72
CA ALA A 122 9.18 11.91 12.30
C ALA A 122 10.44 12.24 13.13
N ASP A 123 10.51 13.42 13.73
CA ASP A 123 11.70 13.89 14.46
C ASP A 123 11.70 13.45 15.94
N THR A 124 10.68 12.73 16.38
CA THR A 124 10.52 12.27 17.77
C THR A 124 10.23 10.79 17.86
N ASP A 125 10.59 10.17 18.99
CA ASP A 125 10.18 8.80 19.25
C ASP A 125 8.67 8.75 19.55
N ALA A 126 7.99 7.75 18.98
CA ALA A 126 6.58 7.46 19.22
C ALA A 126 6.31 7.24 20.72
N THR A 127 5.84 8.30 21.39
CA THR A 127 5.54 8.30 22.83
C THR A 127 4.20 8.97 23.09
N GLY A 128 3.39 8.37 23.97
CA GLY A 128 2.12 8.97 24.42
C GLY A 128 0.96 8.89 23.43
N ASP A 129 0.00 9.81 23.58
CA ASP A 129 -1.33 9.76 22.97
C ASP A 129 -1.38 10.07 21.46
N THR A 130 -0.27 10.54 20.87
CA THR A 130 -0.15 10.83 19.43
C THR A 130 0.45 9.68 18.62
N SER A 131 0.55 8.51 19.24
CA SER A 131 1.12 7.31 18.64
C SER A 131 0.25 6.09 18.90
N VAL A 132 0.30 5.14 17.97
CA VAL A 132 -0.42 3.88 18.03
C VAL A 132 0.57 2.75 17.76
N MET A 133 0.83 1.94 18.78
CA MET A 133 1.64 0.73 18.63
C MET A 133 0.77 -0.38 18.03
N LEU A 134 1.17 -0.93 16.88
CA LEU A 134 0.44 -2.02 16.22
C LEU A 134 1.15 -3.37 16.33
N TRP A 135 2.45 -3.38 16.65
CA TRP A 135 3.23 -4.61 16.82
C TRP A 135 4.30 -4.49 17.91
N ASN A 136 4.39 -5.50 18.78
CA ASN A 136 5.46 -5.68 19.76
C ASN A 136 5.70 -7.17 20.02
N GLY A 137 6.14 -7.89 18.98
CA GLY A 137 6.21 -9.36 18.93
C GLY A 137 4.86 -10.08 18.82
N ALA A 138 3.77 -9.35 19.03
CA ALA A 138 2.42 -9.77 18.72
C ALA A 138 1.62 -8.60 18.15
N ALA A 139 0.58 -8.92 17.39
CA ALA A 139 -0.37 -7.93 16.89
C ALA A 139 -1.11 -7.28 18.07
N LEU A 140 -1.20 -5.96 18.03
CA LEU A 140 -1.90 -5.17 19.03
C LEU A 140 -3.14 -4.52 18.42
N SER A 141 -4.12 -4.22 19.27
CA SER A 141 -5.30 -3.46 18.88
C SER A 141 -4.97 -1.97 18.78
N GLY A 142 -5.42 -1.34 17.71
CA GLY A 142 -5.29 0.09 17.49
C GLY A 142 -5.59 0.38 16.04
N TYR A 143 -5.78 1.66 15.72
CA TYR A 143 -5.84 2.07 14.34
C TYR A 143 -5.34 3.50 14.18
N TRP A 144 -4.85 3.81 12.99
CA TRP A 144 -4.64 5.18 12.54
C TRP A 144 -5.58 5.45 11.37
N ARG A 145 -6.23 6.62 11.37
CA ARG A 145 -7.08 7.03 10.26
C ARG A 145 -6.31 7.96 9.34
N LEU A 146 -6.24 7.62 8.07
CA LEU A 146 -5.75 8.47 7.00
C LEU A 146 -6.94 9.18 6.35
N ALA A 147 -6.84 10.49 6.18
CA ALA A 147 -7.82 11.24 5.40
C ALA A 147 -7.74 10.85 3.92
N ALA A 148 -8.71 11.32 3.12
CA ALA A 148 -8.69 11.14 1.68
C ALA A 148 -7.51 11.90 1.05
N GLY A 149 -6.82 11.26 0.11
CA GLY A 149 -5.72 11.84 -0.64
C GLY A 149 -6.16 12.65 -1.86
N ASN A 150 -5.16 13.12 -2.61
CA ASN A 150 -5.34 13.93 -3.82
C ASN A 150 -4.95 13.17 -5.12
N GLY A 151 -4.34 11.99 -5.01
CA GLY A 151 -3.87 11.22 -6.16
C GLY A 151 -2.57 11.74 -6.77
N ASP A 152 -1.77 12.51 -6.02
CA ASP A 152 -0.53 13.14 -6.49
C ASP A 152 0.69 12.48 -5.83
N GLU A 153 1.44 11.69 -6.60
CA GLU A 153 2.62 11.01 -6.06
C GLU A 153 3.82 11.93 -5.75
N THR A 154 3.73 13.23 -6.08
CA THR A 154 4.83 14.19 -5.94
C THR A 154 4.83 14.95 -4.63
N ASP A 155 3.79 14.80 -3.82
CA ASP A 155 3.70 15.31 -2.46
C ASP A 155 3.08 14.30 -1.48
N MET A 156 2.99 14.70 -0.22
CA MET A 156 2.19 14.10 0.84
C MET A 156 1.63 15.25 1.68
N ASP A 157 0.59 14.99 2.47
CA ASP A 157 -0.14 16.02 3.23
C ASP A 157 -0.86 17.03 2.30
N GLY A 158 -1.54 16.53 1.26
CA GLY A 158 -2.34 17.35 0.34
C GLY A 158 -1.65 18.59 -0.25
N ALA A 159 -0.34 18.49 -0.56
CA ALA A 159 0.61 19.53 -1.01
C ALA A 159 1.59 20.12 0.04
N GLY A 160 1.60 19.61 1.27
CA GLY A 160 2.46 20.12 2.36
C GLY A 160 3.96 19.77 2.21
N THR A 161 4.27 18.57 1.72
CA THR A 161 5.67 18.07 1.65
C THR A 161 5.95 17.35 0.36
N SER A 162 6.99 17.76 -0.37
CA SER A 162 7.38 17.10 -1.62
C SER A 162 7.95 15.70 -1.39
N THR A 163 7.60 14.78 -2.29
CA THR A 163 8.11 13.40 -2.35
C THR A 163 8.91 13.14 -3.63
N PRO A 164 10.13 13.70 -3.77
CA PRO A 164 11.01 13.43 -4.91
C PRO A 164 11.41 11.95 -5.03
N TRP A 165 11.83 11.57 -6.25
CA TRP A 165 12.34 10.23 -6.55
C TRP A 165 13.83 10.08 -6.19
N ASP A 166 14.16 9.06 -5.39
CA ASP A 166 15.54 8.65 -5.14
C ASP A 166 16.02 7.69 -6.24
N THR A 167 17.01 8.11 -7.02
CA THR A 167 17.55 7.29 -8.12
C THR A 167 18.47 6.17 -7.66
N ASN A 168 18.93 6.18 -6.41
CA ASN A 168 19.84 5.17 -5.87
C ASN A 168 19.06 4.05 -5.18
N ASP A 169 18.06 4.41 -4.39
CA ASP A 169 17.23 3.47 -3.63
C ASP A 169 15.88 3.18 -4.30
N PHE A 170 15.61 3.82 -5.44
CA PHE A 170 14.45 3.60 -6.31
C PHE A 170 13.10 3.70 -5.58
N ILE A 171 12.97 4.73 -4.75
CA ILE A 171 11.80 4.98 -3.90
C ILE A 171 11.53 6.49 -3.85
N ARG A 172 10.27 6.87 -3.67
CA ARG A 172 9.91 8.23 -3.24
C ARG A 172 10.41 8.45 -1.81
N TYR A 173 10.92 9.65 -1.50
CA TYR A 173 11.30 10.02 -0.14
C TYR A 173 10.72 11.38 0.25
N ALA A 174 10.47 11.60 1.54
CA ALA A 174 9.95 12.88 2.01
C ALA A 174 11.08 13.92 2.11
N ALA A 175 10.89 15.10 1.51
CA ALA A 175 11.83 16.21 1.56
C ALA A 175 11.72 17.07 2.84
N GLY A 176 10.84 16.68 3.77
CA GLY A 176 10.60 17.34 5.04
C GLY A 176 9.93 16.40 6.05
N THR A 177 9.66 16.91 7.25
CA THR A 177 9.12 16.16 8.40
C THR A 177 7.82 16.79 8.92
N PRO A 178 6.75 16.87 8.10
CA PRO A 178 5.46 17.37 8.58
C PRO A 178 4.90 16.49 9.71
N THR A 179 4.08 17.09 10.56
CA THR A 179 3.37 16.40 11.63
C THR A 179 2.05 15.86 11.11
N ALA A 180 1.82 14.56 11.26
CA ALA A 180 0.56 13.90 10.92
C ALA A 180 -0.45 13.95 12.08
N VAL A 181 -1.71 14.12 11.74
CA VAL A 181 -2.87 14.15 12.63
C VAL A 181 -3.87 13.12 12.13
N SER A 182 -4.07 12.08 12.95
CA SER A 182 -5.00 10.98 12.63
C SER A 182 -6.39 11.51 12.29
N GLY A 183 -6.85 11.16 11.09
CA GLY A 183 -8.16 11.48 10.56
C GLY A 183 -8.31 12.89 10.02
N THR A 184 -7.21 13.61 9.85
CA THR A 184 -7.13 14.91 9.15
C THR A 184 -6.16 14.84 8.00
N ASP A 185 -4.97 14.28 8.24
CA ASP A 185 -3.92 14.20 7.23
C ASP A 185 -3.99 12.84 6.51
N ASP A 186 -3.57 12.84 5.25
CA ASP A 186 -3.58 11.67 4.36
C ASP A 186 -2.41 10.72 4.58
N PHE A 187 -1.52 11.03 5.53
CA PHE A 187 -0.32 10.26 5.80
C PHE A 187 -0.11 9.94 7.29
N VAL A 188 0.83 9.03 7.55
CA VAL A 188 1.35 8.75 8.89
C VAL A 188 2.79 8.27 8.83
N TRP A 189 3.59 8.61 9.85
CA TRP A 189 4.93 8.06 9.99
C TRP A 189 4.91 6.68 10.63
N VAL A 190 5.76 5.80 10.12
CA VAL A 190 6.01 4.46 10.67
C VAL A 190 7.35 4.45 11.37
N GLN A 191 7.30 4.35 12.69
CA GLN A 191 8.49 4.07 13.49
C GLN A 191 8.70 2.57 13.55
N ILE A 192 9.95 2.14 13.32
CA ILE A 192 10.37 0.76 13.53
C ILE A 192 11.54 0.73 14.50
N SER A 193 11.41 -0.04 15.57
CA SER A 193 12.52 -0.36 16.46
C SER A 193 12.90 -1.82 16.32
N ILE A 194 14.21 -2.08 16.25
CA ILE A 194 14.80 -3.42 16.25
C ILE A 194 15.57 -3.59 17.56
N ASP A 195 15.15 -4.54 18.38
CA ASP A 195 15.73 -4.84 19.69
C ASP A 195 16.39 -6.21 19.69
N THR A 196 17.72 -6.19 19.71
CA THR A 196 18.54 -7.39 19.62
C THR A 196 19.01 -7.91 20.97
N ASN A 197 18.45 -7.43 22.09
CA ASN A 197 18.86 -7.86 23.43
C ASN A 197 18.65 -9.35 23.67
N ASP A 198 17.50 -9.88 23.24
CA ASP A 198 17.10 -11.26 23.47
C ASP A 198 17.33 -12.18 22.27
N VAL A 199 17.92 -11.67 21.19
CA VAL A 199 18.17 -12.43 19.97
C VAL A 199 19.16 -13.58 20.24
N ALA A 200 18.81 -14.79 19.81
CA ALA A 200 19.48 -16.01 20.26
C ALA A 200 20.95 -16.08 19.84
N ALA A 201 21.28 -15.70 18.60
CA ALA A 201 22.62 -15.82 18.03
C ALA A 201 22.99 -14.60 17.17
N LYS A 202 24.22 -14.55 16.66
CA LYS A 202 24.58 -13.63 15.58
C LYS A 202 24.18 -14.27 14.25
N GLY A 203 23.53 -13.53 13.36
CA GLY A 203 23.17 -14.02 12.03
C GLY A 203 22.34 -13.01 11.25
N ASP A 204 21.91 -13.42 10.06
CA ASP A 204 21.00 -12.65 9.22
C ASP A 204 19.55 -13.00 9.56
N TYR A 205 18.75 -11.97 9.82
CA TYR A 205 17.34 -12.09 10.16
C TYR A 205 16.49 -11.52 9.03
N THR A 206 15.47 -12.26 8.62
CA THR A 206 14.59 -11.86 7.51
C THR A 206 13.15 -12.21 7.82
N GLY A 207 12.25 -11.42 7.26
CA GLY A 207 10.83 -11.53 7.52
C GLY A 207 10.01 -10.64 6.60
N THR A 208 8.72 -10.62 6.85
CA THR A 208 7.76 -9.77 6.16
C THR A 208 6.95 -8.97 7.17
N ILE A 209 6.60 -7.74 6.79
CA ILE A 209 5.65 -6.91 7.52
C ILE A 209 4.44 -6.74 6.62
N GLU A 210 3.27 -7.13 7.12
CA GLU A 210 1.99 -6.92 6.46
C GLU A 210 1.22 -5.82 7.19
N PHE A 211 0.75 -4.82 6.45
CA PHE A 211 -0.17 -3.78 6.94
C PHE A 211 -1.58 -4.10 6.48
N GLN A 212 -2.54 -3.98 7.39
CA GLN A 212 -3.95 -4.24 7.14
C GLN A 212 -4.70 -2.91 7.06
N PHE A 213 -5.49 -2.76 6.00
CA PHE A 213 -6.22 -1.55 5.69
C PHE A 213 -7.71 -1.83 5.59
N GLU A 214 -8.53 -0.90 6.06
CA GLU A 214 -9.98 -0.96 5.96
C GLU A 214 -10.52 0.40 5.48
N ALA A 215 -11.27 0.40 4.38
CA ALA A 215 -11.93 1.61 3.89
C ALA A 215 -13.09 2.02 4.82
N GLN A 216 -13.20 3.32 5.11
CA GLN A 216 -14.43 3.86 5.72
C GLN A 216 -15.48 4.05 4.61
N THR A 217 -16.52 3.22 4.62
CA THR A 217 -17.69 3.34 3.74
C THR A 217 -18.80 4.16 4.36
#